data_AF-A0A948SZZ2-F1
#
_entry.id   AF-A0A948SZZ2-F1
#
_cell.length_a   1.000
_cell.length_b   1.000
_cell.length_c   1.000
_cell.angle_alpha   90.00
_cell.angle_beta   90.00
_cell.angle_gamma   90.00
#
_symmetry.space_group_name_H-M   'P 1'
#
loop_
_entity.id
_entity.type
_entity.pdbx_description
1 polymer ?
#
loop_
_entity_poly.entity_id
_entity_poly.type
_entity_poly.pdbx_seq_one_letter_code
_entity_poly.pdbx_strand_id
1 'polypeptide(L)'
;VDQGLDAETARRTAARLLMDSTKIDAFASIFQAMSKLFLELDCSLVEINPLGIMKSGEVIAIDAKINFDENASFRHPDLQALFDPRQEDLRELEAMKYNLSYVGLTGNIGCIVNGAGLAMATMDIIKHAGGEPANFLDVGGGASKEKVAAAFKIILADSNVRAILVNIFGGIMRCDVVAEGILNAVREINPQGNSLPGNIPLVVRLEGTNVEQGKALLEQSGLKIIPASTFEDAAKKVVQALIA
;
A
#
# COMPACT_ATOMS: atom_id res chain seq x y z
N VAL A 1 16.50 18.92 -19.57
CA VAL A 1 16.39 18.58 -18.13
C VAL A 1 17.21 17.32 -17.82
N ASP A 2 17.75 16.65 -18.85
CA ASP A 2 18.30 15.29 -18.77
C ASP A 2 19.83 15.24 -18.50
N GLN A 3 20.47 16.37 -18.22
CA GLN A 3 21.93 16.44 -18.01
C GLN A 3 22.35 16.54 -16.54
N GLY A 4 21.38 16.56 -15.61
CA GLY A 4 21.64 16.78 -14.19
C GLY A 4 22.07 18.21 -13.87
N LEU A 5 22.62 18.38 -12.68
CA LEU A 5 23.09 19.67 -12.17
C LEU A 5 24.34 20.13 -12.93
N ASP A 6 24.30 21.35 -13.48
CA ASP A 6 25.47 21.95 -14.12
C ASP A 6 26.56 22.32 -13.09
N ALA A 7 27.81 22.48 -13.56
CA ALA A 7 28.97 22.70 -12.69
C ALA A 7 28.91 24.03 -11.92
N GLU A 8 28.33 25.08 -12.50
CA GLU A 8 28.21 26.39 -11.85
C GLU A 8 27.22 26.31 -10.69
N THR A 9 26.05 25.71 -10.95
CA THR A 9 25.02 25.46 -9.95
C THR A 9 25.54 24.53 -8.85
N ALA A 10 26.29 23.48 -9.19
CA ALA A 10 26.91 22.57 -8.23
C ALA A 10 27.87 23.28 -7.27
N ARG A 11 28.80 24.09 -7.82
CA ARG A 11 29.74 24.89 -7.03
C ARG A 11 29.02 25.92 -6.17
N ARG A 12 28.01 26.60 -6.72
CA ARG A 12 27.19 27.57 -5.97
C ARG A 12 26.47 26.93 -4.80
N THR A 13 25.92 25.73 -4.98
CA THR A 13 25.28 24.97 -3.91
C THR A 13 26.28 24.54 -2.84
N ALA A 14 27.44 23.99 -3.24
CA ALA A 14 28.51 23.62 -2.32
C ALA A 14 29.03 24.82 -1.51
N ALA A 15 29.23 25.97 -2.16
CA ALA A 15 29.67 27.20 -1.50
C ALA A 15 28.65 27.76 -0.49
N ARG A 16 27.35 27.45 -0.64
CA ARG A 16 26.30 27.85 0.32
C ARG A 16 26.22 26.92 1.51
N LEU A 17 26.49 25.63 1.30
CA LEU A 17 26.43 24.60 2.34
C LEU A 17 27.71 24.55 3.19
N LEU A 18 28.84 25.01 2.64
CA LEU A 18 30.15 24.89 3.27
C LEU A 18 30.78 26.26 3.51
N MET A 19 31.40 26.41 4.67
CA MET A 19 32.27 27.55 4.96
C MET A 19 33.71 27.35 4.46
N ASP A 20 34.12 26.11 4.16
CA ASP A 20 35.47 25.79 3.68
C ASP A 20 35.53 25.85 2.14
N SER A 21 36.13 26.92 1.63
CA SER A 21 36.28 27.16 0.19
C SER A 21 37.19 26.13 -0.50
N THR A 22 38.05 25.43 0.23
CA THR A 22 38.97 24.43 -0.34
C THR A 22 38.27 23.13 -0.73
N LYS A 23 37.03 22.92 -0.27
CA LYS A 23 36.24 21.69 -0.51
C LYS A 23 35.09 21.87 -1.48
N ILE A 24 34.84 23.10 -1.94
CA ILE A 24 33.73 23.43 -2.84
C ILE A 24 33.72 22.50 -4.06
N ASP A 25 34.87 22.27 -4.67
CA ASP A 25 34.98 21.48 -5.90
C ASP A 25 34.69 19.99 -5.67
N ALA A 26 35.11 19.45 -4.52
CA ALA A 26 34.86 18.07 -4.15
C ALA A 26 33.36 17.83 -3.87
N PHE A 27 32.72 18.72 -3.12
CA PHE A 27 31.28 18.63 -2.87
C PHE A 27 30.46 18.88 -4.14
N ALA A 28 30.86 19.84 -4.97
CA ALA A 28 30.21 20.09 -6.25
C ALA A 28 30.24 18.84 -7.14
N SER A 29 31.38 18.15 -7.22
CA SER A 29 31.49 16.90 -7.98
C SER A 29 30.53 15.82 -7.47
N ILE A 30 30.39 15.67 -6.16
CA ILE A 30 29.45 14.73 -5.55
C ILE A 30 28.00 15.13 -5.85
N PHE A 31 27.64 16.42 -5.78
CA PHE A 31 26.29 16.88 -6.10
C PHE A 31 25.93 16.65 -7.57
N GLN A 32 26.87 16.83 -8.49
CA GLN A 32 26.66 16.48 -9.90
C GLN A 32 26.47 14.98 -10.07
N ALA A 33 27.28 14.15 -9.42
CA ALA A 33 27.14 12.70 -9.45
C ALA A 33 25.80 12.23 -8.88
N MET A 34 25.37 12.78 -7.74
CA MET A 34 24.05 12.51 -7.15
C MET A 34 22.92 12.91 -8.10
N SER A 35 23.00 14.07 -8.73
CA SER A 35 21.98 14.53 -9.68
C SER A 35 21.94 13.68 -10.93
N LYS A 36 23.09 13.23 -11.43
CA LYS A 36 23.17 12.33 -12.58
C LYS A 36 22.57 10.96 -12.22
N LEU A 37 22.97 10.39 -11.09
CA LEU A 37 22.43 9.15 -10.54
C LEU A 37 20.90 9.21 -10.42
N PHE A 38 20.39 10.30 -9.85
CA PHE A 38 18.95 10.53 -9.65
C PHE A 38 18.17 10.43 -10.97
N LEU A 39 18.69 11.02 -12.05
CA LEU A 39 18.03 11.03 -13.35
C LEU A 39 18.22 9.72 -14.12
N GLU A 40 19.43 9.15 -14.11
CA GLU A 40 19.74 7.95 -14.90
C GLU A 40 19.04 6.71 -14.36
N LEU A 41 18.86 6.62 -13.05
CA LEU A 41 18.25 5.45 -12.38
C LEU A 41 16.81 5.69 -11.95
N ASP A 42 16.18 6.79 -12.39
CA ASP A 42 14.83 7.19 -11.98
C ASP A 42 14.64 7.14 -10.46
N CYS A 43 15.54 7.78 -9.72
CA CYS A 43 15.41 7.85 -8.28
C CYS A 43 14.25 8.78 -7.88
N SER A 44 13.54 8.41 -6.81
CA SER A 44 12.65 9.32 -6.08
C SER A 44 13.40 10.05 -4.95
N LEU A 45 14.51 9.48 -4.46
CA LEU A 45 15.39 10.07 -3.45
C LEU A 45 16.84 9.62 -3.64
N VAL A 46 17.79 10.54 -3.46
CA VAL A 46 19.20 10.24 -3.22
C VAL A 46 19.64 11.05 -2.00
N GLU A 47 19.93 10.36 -0.91
CA GLU A 47 20.38 10.96 0.35
C GLU A 47 21.77 10.40 0.69
N ILE A 48 22.71 11.30 1.03
CA ILE A 48 24.01 10.93 1.60
C ILE A 48 24.09 11.55 2.98
N ASN A 49 24.17 10.71 4.01
CA ASN A 49 24.24 11.17 5.39
C ASN A 49 24.98 10.17 6.29
N PRO A 50 26.24 10.43 6.69
CA PRO A 50 26.98 11.68 6.49
C PRO A 50 27.74 11.76 5.16
N LEU A 51 27.78 12.97 4.58
CA LEU A 51 28.79 13.36 3.60
C LEU A 51 30.02 13.89 4.36
N GLY A 52 31.00 13.02 4.58
CA GLY A 52 32.09 13.23 5.53
C GLY A 52 33.33 13.88 4.93
N ILE A 53 34.08 14.59 5.79
CA ILE A 53 35.44 15.06 5.50
C ILE A 53 36.40 14.23 6.35
N MET A 54 37.24 13.45 5.70
CA MET A 54 38.23 12.58 6.36
C MET A 54 39.38 13.40 6.94
N LYS A 55 40.17 12.78 7.82
CA LYS A 55 41.39 13.42 8.37
C LYS A 55 42.42 13.78 7.28
N SER A 56 42.41 13.06 6.15
CA SER A 56 43.19 13.38 4.94
C SER A 56 42.68 14.64 4.22
N GLY A 57 41.51 15.15 4.58
CA GLY A 57 40.79 16.19 3.87
C GLY A 57 39.93 15.67 2.71
N GLU A 58 39.93 14.37 2.42
CA GLU A 58 39.07 13.81 1.38
C GLU A 58 37.58 13.94 1.74
N VAL A 59 36.74 14.25 0.76
CA VAL A 59 35.28 14.29 0.92
C VAL A 59 34.72 12.97 0.42
N ILE A 60 33.96 12.26 1.26
CA ILE A 60 33.45 10.92 0.96
C ILE A 60 32.01 10.76 1.41
N ALA A 61 31.21 10.07 0.58
CA ALA A 61 29.90 9.58 0.95
C ALA A 61 30.07 8.39 1.91
N ILE A 62 29.89 8.60 3.21
CA ILE A 62 30.10 7.55 4.21
C ILE A 62 28.93 6.58 4.23
N ASP A 63 27.71 7.11 4.08
CA ASP A 63 26.47 6.34 4.06
C ASP A 63 25.46 6.99 3.10
N ALA A 64 24.60 6.18 2.51
CA ALA A 64 23.62 6.62 1.53
C ALA A 64 22.32 5.82 1.58
N LYS A 65 21.21 6.52 1.36
CA LYS A 65 19.89 5.93 1.08
C LYS A 65 19.41 6.41 -0.28
N ILE A 66 19.00 5.46 -1.12
CA ILE A 66 18.49 5.73 -2.45
C ILE A 66 17.13 5.05 -2.56
N ASN A 67 16.10 5.80 -2.93
CA ASN A 67 14.81 5.24 -3.29
C ASN A 67 14.61 5.41 -4.80
N PHE A 68 14.08 4.38 -5.44
CA PHE A 68 13.77 4.37 -6.88
C PHE A 68 12.28 4.61 -7.12
N ASP A 69 11.91 5.10 -8.29
CA ASP A 69 10.52 5.12 -8.73
C ASP A 69 10.13 3.73 -9.25
N GLU A 70 9.25 3.05 -8.52
CA GLU A 70 8.74 1.73 -8.89
C GLU A 70 8.05 1.73 -10.26
N ASN A 71 7.47 2.85 -10.68
CA ASN A 71 6.85 2.98 -12.00
C ASN A 71 7.87 2.93 -13.14
N ALA A 72 9.15 3.20 -12.87
CA ALA A 72 10.24 3.11 -13.83
C ALA A 72 10.95 1.74 -13.80
N SER A 73 10.57 0.84 -12.89
CA SER A 73 11.26 -0.44 -12.70
C SER A 73 11.33 -1.30 -13.98
N PHE A 74 10.34 -1.20 -14.88
CA PHE A 74 10.29 -1.96 -16.14
C PHE A 74 11.48 -1.71 -17.07
N ARG A 75 12.19 -0.58 -16.91
CA ARG A 75 13.38 -0.23 -17.71
C ARG A 75 14.71 -0.38 -16.95
N HIS A 76 14.67 -0.87 -15.70
CA HIS A 76 15.85 -1.06 -14.82
C HIS A 76 15.93 -2.50 -14.26
N PRO A 77 16.17 -3.51 -15.12
CA PRO A 77 16.21 -4.92 -14.69
C PRO A 77 17.39 -5.22 -13.74
N ASP A 78 18.46 -4.45 -13.81
CA ASP A 78 19.61 -4.48 -12.91
C ASP A 78 19.23 -4.03 -11.49
N LEU A 79 18.40 -3.01 -11.34
CA LEU A 79 17.87 -2.59 -10.04
C LEU A 79 16.89 -3.59 -9.45
N GLN A 80 16.03 -4.19 -10.28
CA GLN A 80 15.14 -5.26 -9.84
C GLN A 80 15.91 -6.47 -9.29
N ALA A 81 17.10 -6.77 -9.83
CA ALA A 81 17.96 -7.84 -9.33
C ALA A 81 18.57 -7.56 -7.94
N LEU A 82 18.56 -6.31 -7.48
CA LEU A 82 19.04 -5.91 -6.14
C LEU A 82 17.95 -5.99 -5.06
N PHE A 83 16.70 -6.26 -5.44
CA PHE A 83 15.59 -6.33 -4.50
C PHE A 83 15.79 -7.44 -3.46
N ASP A 84 15.77 -7.08 -2.17
CA ASP A 84 15.88 -8.01 -1.05
C ASP A 84 14.51 -8.20 -0.36
N PRO A 85 13.76 -9.27 -0.67
CA PRO A 85 12.44 -9.50 -0.09
C PRO A 85 12.48 -9.73 1.44
N ARG A 86 13.66 -9.94 2.05
CA ARG A 86 13.76 -10.12 3.51
C ARG A 86 13.57 -8.80 4.28
N GLN A 87 13.66 -7.66 3.60
CA GLN A 87 13.42 -6.34 4.19
C GLN A 87 11.94 -5.93 4.15
N GLU A 88 11.10 -6.70 3.45
CA GLU A 88 9.70 -6.37 3.22
C GLU A 88 8.75 -7.17 4.12
N ASP A 89 7.53 -6.66 4.30
CA ASP A 89 6.44 -7.43 4.90
C ASP A 89 6.00 -8.55 3.95
N LEU A 90 5.96 -9.80 4.44
CA LEU A 90 5.54 -10.97 3.65
C LEU A 90 4.14 -10.80 3.05
N ARG A 91 3.26 -10.04 3.71
CA ARG A 91 1.90 -9.74 3.25
C ARG A 91 1.91 -8.75 2.10
N GLU A 92 2.81 -7.77 2.12
CA GLU A 92 3.04 -6.83 1.02
C GLU A 92 3.62 -7.57 -0.20
N LEU A 93 4.60 -8.46 0.03
CA LEU A 93 5.13 -9.33 -1.02
C LEU A 93 4.06 -10.21 -1.67
N GLU A 94 3.16 -10.78 -0.87
CA GLU A 94 2.06 -11.59 -1.39
C GLU A 94 1.06 -10.74 -2.17
N ALA A 95 0.72 -9.54 -1.67
CA ALA A 95 -0.15 -8.59 -2.35
C ALA A 95 0.38 -8.18 -3.74
N MET A 96 1.69 -7.95 -3.86
CA MET A 96 2.34 -7.59 -5.13
C MET A 96 2.13 -8.64 -6.22
N LYS A 97 2.11 -9.94 -5.89
CA LYS A 97 1.87 -11.03 -6.87
C LYS A 97 0.52 -10.92 -7.56
N TYR A 98 -0.45 -10.30 -6.90
CA TYR A 98 -1.82 -10.10 -7.40
C TYR A 98 -2.07 -8.67 -7.87
N ASN A 99 -1.03 -7.81 -7.90
CA ASN A 99 -1.14 -6.39 -8.20
C ASN A 99 -2.19 -5.72 -7.28
N LEU A 100 -2.07 -6.00 -5.99
CA LEU A 100 -2.81 -5.36 -4.91
C LEU A 100 -1.88 -4.39 -4.18
N SER A 101 -2.37 -3.20 -3.86
CA SER A 101 -1.63 -2.28 -2.99
C SER A 101 -2.02 -2.56 -1.54
N TYR A 102 -1.11 -3.11 -0.76
CA TYR A 102 -1.31 -3.44 0.65
C TYR A 102 -0.28 -2.71 1.50
N VAL A 103 -0.69 -2.25 2.68
CA VAL A 103 0.23 -1.79 3.73
C VAL A 103 -0.28 -2.33 5.05
N GLY A 104 0.60 -2.98 5.82
CA GLY A 104 0.28 -3.48 7.15
C GLY A 104 0.19 -2.36 8.19
N LEU A 105 -0.84 -2.39 9.05
CA LEU A 105 -0.96 -1.54 10.24
C LEU A 105 -1.08 -2.42 11.50
N THR A 106 -1.18 -1.80 12.67
CA THR A 106 -1.19 -2.49 13.98
C THR A 106 -2.58 -2.72 14.56
N GLY A 107 -3.65 -2.40 13.81
CA GLY A 107 -5.02 -2.56 14.27
C GLY A 107 -5.58 -3.98 14.16
N ASN A 108 -6.90 -4.10 14.28
CA ASN A 108 -7.62 -5.37 14.32
C ASN A 108 -8.81 -5.46 13.35
N ILE A 109 -9.09 -4.40 12.60
CA ILE A 109 -10.14 -4.39 11.56
C ILE A 109 -9.49 -4.42 10.18
N GLY A 110 -9.57 -5.55 9.51
CA GLY A 110 -9.11 -5.71 8.13
C GLY A 110 -9.98 -4.92 7.16
N CYS A 111 -9.38 -4.27 6.17
CA CYS A 111 -10.09 -3.46 5.17
C CYS A 111 -9.84 -4.01 3.77
N ILE A 112 -10.89 -4.19 2.97
CA ILE A 112 -10.80 -4.48 1.52
C ILE A 112 -11.61 -3.42 0.79
N VAL A 113 -10.93 -2.60 0.00
CA VAL A 113 -11.52 -1.42 -0.64
C VAL A 113 -11.03 -1.28 -2.08
N ASN A 114 -11.82 -0.65 -2.94
CA ASN A 114 -11.40 -0.26 -4.28
C ASN A 114 -11.12 1.24 -4.36
N GLY A 115 -9.94 1.60 -4.85
CA GLY A 115 -9.43 2.97 -4.95
C GLY A 115 -8.71 3.44 -3.69
N ALA A 116 -7.45 3.84 -3.83
CA ALA A 116 -6.59 4.30 -2.74
C ALA A 116 -7.22 5.41 -1.88
N GLY A 117 -7.90 6.38 -2.48
CA GLY A 117 -8.59 7.45 -1.73
C GLY A 117 -9.71 6.92 -0.83
N LEU A 118 -10.51 5.97 -1.34
CA LEU A 118 -11.57 5.34 -0.55
C LEU A 118 -10.98 4.42 0.52
N ALA A 119 -9.88 3.74 0.24
CA ALA A 119 -9.18 2.88 1.20
C ALA A 119 -8.67 3.71 2.40
N MET A 120 -8.03 4.86 2.15
CA MET A 120 -7.63 5.81 3.20
C MET A 120 -8.83 6.32 3.99
N ALA A 121 -9.87 6.80 3.31
CA ALA A 121 -11.09 7.27 3.98
C ALA A 121 -11.78 6.17 4.80
N THR A 122 -11.66 4.90 4.39
CA THR A 122 -12.23 3.75 5.11
C THR A 122 -11.48 3.51 6.42
N MET A 123 -10.16 3.57 6.40
CA MET A 123 -9.35 3.49 7.63
C MET A 123 -9.67 4.65 8.57
N ASP A 124 -9.77 5.87 8.04
CA ASP A 124 -10.07 7.07 8.82
C ASP A 124 -11.43 7.00 9.50
N ILE A 125 -12.48 6.54 8.79
CA ILE A 125 -13.82 6.45 9.37
C ILE A 125 -13.93 5.31 10.39
N ILE A 126 -13.20 4.20 10.21
CA ILE A 126 -13.08 3.15 11.23
C ILE A 126 -12.45 3.73 12.49
N LYS A 127 -11.34 4.45 12.35
CA LYS A 127 -10.66 5.11 13.46
C LYS A 127 -11.55 6.13 14.15
N HIS A 128 -12.28 6.93 13.38
CA HIS A 128 -13.24 7.91 13.88
C HIS A 128 -14.40 7.25 14.65
N ALA A 129 -14.83 6.05 14.22
CA ALA A 129 -15.83 5.24 14.92
C ALA A 129 -15.29 4.50 16.16
N GLY A 130 -14.01 4.66 16.49
CA GLY A 130 -13.36 4.05 17.66
C GLY A 130 -12.73 2.68 17.41
N GLY A 131 -12.60 2.25 16.16
CA GLY A 131 -11.88 1.03 15.78
C GLY A 131 -10.42 1.27 15.46
N GLU A 132 -9.68 0.18 15.22
CA GLU A 132 -8.28 0.24 14.77
C GLU A 132 -8.13 -0.48 13.43
N PRO A 133 -7.88 0.22 12.30
CA PRO A 133 -7.65 -0.43 11.02
C PRO A 133 -6.35 -1.25 11.05
N ALA A 134 -6.43 -2.51 10.63
CA ALA A 134 -5.31 -3.45 10.60
C ALA A 134 -4.46 -3.32 9.32
N ASN A 135 -5.03 -2.75 8.26
CA ASN A 135 -4.32 -2.60 6.99
C ASN A 135 -4.96 -1.53 6.10
N PHE A 136 -4.14 -1.03 5.17
CA PHE A 136 -4.59 -0.47 3.91
C PHE A 136 -4.62 -1.60 2.88
N LEU A 137 -5.68 -1.71 2.07
CA LEU A 137 -5.69 -2.57 0.90
C LEU A 137 -6.58 -1.98 -0.19
N ASP A 138 -5.99 -1.72 -1.34
CA ASP A 138 -6.66 -1.33 -2.57
C ASP A 138 -6.65 -2.49 -3.59
N VAL A 139 -7.83 -2.99 -3.95
CA VAL A 139 -8.00 -4.03 -5.00
C VAL A 139 -7.99 -3.48 -6.43
N GLY A 140 -7.97 -2.16 -6.58
CA GLY A 140 -8.07 -1.43 -7.84
C GLY A 140 -9.48 -1.40 -8.43
N GLY A 141 -9.65 -0.64 -9.52
CA GLY A 141 -10.97 -0.47 -10.18
C GLY A 141 -11.47 -1.68 -10.98
N GLY A 142 -10.64 -2.71 -11.16
CA GLY A 142 -10.96 -3.94 -11.92
C GLY A 142 -10.73 -5.18 -11.08
N ALA A 143 -11.28 -5.25 -9.87
CA ALA A 143 -11.06 -6.40 -9.00
C ALA A 143 -11.76 -7.64 -9.56
N SER A 144 -10.95 -8.63 -9.93
CA SER A 144 -11.44 -9.96 -10.32
C SER A 144 -11.73 -10.81 -9.08
N LYS A 145 -12.39 -11.96 -9.28
CA LYS A 145 -12.68 -12.91 -8.18
C LYS A 145 -11.39 -13.37 -7.49
N GLU A 146 -10.33 -13.58 -8.27
CA GLU A 146 -9.02 -14.02 -7.81
C GLU A 146 -8.35 -12.95 -6.93
N LYS A 147 -8.44 -11.67 -7.33
CA LYS A 147 -7.91 -10.55 -6.54
C LYS A 147 -8.62 -10.42 -5.18
N VAL A 148 -9.94 -10.55 -5.16
CA VAL A 148 -10.73 -10.50 -3.93
C VAL A 148 -10.37 -11.68 -3.01
N ALA A 149 -10.24 -12.90 -3.55
CA ALA A 149 -9.83 -14.07 -2.77
C ALA A 149 -8.41 -13.92 -2.19
N ALA A 150 -7.46 -13.42 -2.99
CA ALA A 150 -6.12 -13.11 -2.52
C ALA A 150 -6.14 -12.07 -1.39
N ALA A 151 -6.93 -11.00 -1.52
CA ALA A 151 -7.09 -9.98 -0.48
C ALA A 151 -7.57 -10.57 0.85
N PHE A 152 -8.55 -11.47 0.83
CA PHE A 152 -8.99 -12.18 2.05
C PHE A 152 -7.88 -13.03 2.65
N LYS A 153 -7.14 -13.80 1.84
CA LYS A 153 -6.03 -14.63 2.32
C LYS A 153 -4.94 -13.80 2.98
N ILE A 154 -4.58 -12.65 2.38
CA ILE A 154 -3.57 -11.73 2.91
C ILE A 154 -4.02 -11.13 4.24
N ILE A 155 -5.26 -10.67 4.34
CA ILE A 155 -5.81 -10.10 5.58
C ILE A 155 -5.90 -11.15 6.68
N LEU A 156 -6.37 -12.35 6.37
CA LEU A 156 -6.51 -13.43 7.34
C LEU A 156 -5.19 -14.07 7.77
N ALA A 157 -4.09 -13.81 7.05
CA ALA A 157 -2.75 -14.18 7.49
C ALA A 157 -2.28 -13.34 8.69
N ASP A 158 -2.88 -12.18 8.92
CA ASP A 158 -2.63 -11.37 10.11
C ASP A 158 -3.47 -11.86 11.30
N SER A 159 -2.79 -12.41 12.31
CA SER A 159 -3.42 -12.89 13.54
C SER A 159 -4.10 -11.81 14.37
N ASN A 160 -3.80 -10.53 14.14
CA ASN A 160 -4.44 -9.42 14.83
C ASN A 160 -5.84 -9.11 14.29
N VAL A 161 -6.19 -9.59 13.09
CA VAL A 161 -7.48 -9.31 12.47
C VAL A 161 -8.60 -10.04 13.20
N ARG A 162 -9.60 -9.27 13.64
CA ARG A 162 -10.76 -9.74 14.41
C ARG A 162 -12.09 -9.44 13.76
N ALA A 163 -12.14 -8.49 12.82
CA ALA A 163 -13.27 -8.22 11.94
C ALA A 163 -12.77 -7.73 10.58
N ILE A 164 -13.57 -7.86 9.52
CA ILE A 164 -13.24 -7.37 8.18
C ILE A 164 -14.36 -6.44 7.69
N LEU A 165 -13.99 -5.27 7.18
CA LEU A 165 -14.84 -4.39 6.41
C LEU A 165 -14.47 -4.45 4.93
N VAL A 166 -15.42 -4.90 4.11
CA VAL A 166 -15.37 -4.74 2.66
C VAL A 166 -16.19 -3.50 2.29
N ASN A 167 -15.54 -2.49 1.72
CA ASN A 167 -16.20 -1.26 1.29
C ASN A 167 -15.94 -1.03 -0.19
N ILE A 168 -16.95 -1.24 -1.03
CA ILE A 168 -16.79 -1.18 -2.47
C ILE A 168 -17.77 -0.18 -3.07
N PHE A 169 -17.23 0.73 -3.86
CA PHE A 169 -17.99 1.67 -4.67
C PHE A 169 -17.85 1.29 -6.15
N GLY A 170 -18.90 0.67 -6.68
CA GLY A 170 -19.04 0.24 -8.05
C GLY A 170 -19.26 1.40 -9.02
N GLY A 171 -18.19 1.88 -9.62
CA GLY A 171 -18.25 2.69 -10.85
C GLY A 171 -18.20 1.78 -12.08
N ILE A 172 -16.99 1.61 -12.62
CA ILE A 172 -16.68 0.65 -13.71
C ILE A 172 -16.87 -0.81 -13.23
N MET A 173 -16.67 -1.04 -11.93
CA MET A 173 -16.85 -2.34 -11.29
C MET A 173 -18.34 -2.56 -10.94
N ARG A 174 -18.88 -3.73 -11.24
CA ARG A 174 -20.27 -4.08 -10.93
C ARG A 174 -20.37 -4.83 -9.60
N CYS A 175 -21.20 -4.36 -8.69
CA CYS A 175 -21.34 -4.89 -7.32
C CYS A 175 -21.69 -6.39 -7.27
N ASP A 176 -22.42 -6.92 -8.26
CA ASP A 176 -22.75 -8.34 -8.34
C ASP A 176 -21.53 -9.23 -8.58
N VAL A 177 -20.59 -8.80 -9.44
CA VAL A 177 -19.33 -9.52 -9.67
C VAL A 177 -18.48 -9.55 -8.40
N VAL A 178 -18.48 -8.44 -7.66
CA VAL A 178 -17.76 -8.33 -6.38
C VAL A 178 -18.38 -9.23 -5.33
N ALA A 179 -19.70 -9.21 -5.22
CA ALA A 179 -20.43 -10.07 -4.31
C ALA A 179 -20.10 -11.54 -4.58
N GLU A 180 -20.16 -11.99 -5.84
CA GLU A 180 -19.73 -13.34 -6.21
C GLU A 180 -18.28 -13.63 -5.81
N GLY A 181 -17.36 -12.67 -6.01
CA GLY A 181 -15.96 -12.77 -5.57
C GLY A 181 -15.83 -12.98 -4.07
N ILE A 182 -16.56 -12.21 -3.26
CA ILE A 182 -16.61 -12.35 -1.80
C ILE A 182 -17.14 -13.73 -1.42
N LEU A 183 -18.27 -14.16 -1.99
CA LEU A 183 -18.88 -15.45 -1.68
C LEU A 183 -17.94 -16.62 -1.99
N ASN A 184 -17.27 -16.56 -3.15
CA ASN A 184 -16.31 -17.58 -3.56
C ASN A 184 -15.09 -17.58 -2.65
N ALA A 185 -14.54 -16.41 -2.32
CA ALA A 185 -13.42 -16.30 -1.39
C ALA A 185 -13.73 -16.92 -0.02
N VAL A 186 -14.88 -16.58 0.57
CA VAL A 186 -15.29 -17.14 1.87
C VAL A 186 -15.46 -18.65 1.79
N ARG A 187 -16.09 -19.18 0.72
CA ARG A 187 -16.26 -20.63 0.53
C ARG A 187 -14.94 -21.35 0.26
N GLU A 188 -13.99 -20.74 -0.43
CA GLU A 188 -12.68 -21.34 -0.66
C GLU A 188 -11.88 -21.44 0.65
N ILE A 189 -11.96 -20.40 1.48
CA ILE A 189 -11.25 -20.30 2.75
C ILE A 189 -11.88 -21.18 3.83
N ASN A 190 -13.21 -21.31 3.83
CA ASN A 190 -13.94 -22.15 4.78
C ASN A 190 -15.03 -22.98 4.08
N PRO A 191 -14.67 -24.06 3.36
CA PRO A 191 -15.61 -24.81 2.52
C PRO A 191 -16.78 -25.45 3.24
N GLN A 192 -16.65 -25.70 4.55
CA GLN A 192 -17.67 -26.35 5.37
C GLN A 192 -18.41 -25.38 6.30
N GLY A 193 -18.04 -24.10 6.30
CA GLY A 193 -18.62 -23.09 7.16
C GLY A 193 -19.48 -22.09 6.41
N ASN A 194 -20.19 -21.27 7.17
CA ASN A 194 -20.93 -20.12 6.66
C ASN A 194 -20.35 -18.78 7.13
N SER A 195 -19.12 -18.79 7.62
CA SER A 195 -18.40 -17.62 8.14
C SER A 195 -16.93 -17.71 7.79
N LEU A 196 -16.20 -16.60 7.95
CA LEU A 196 -14.74 -16.62 7.91
C LEU A 196 -14.16 -17.50 9.04
N PRO A 197 -12.91 -17.98 8.91
CA PRO A 197 -12.24 -18.74 9.96
C PRO A 197 -12.32 -18.04 11.32
N GLY A 198 -12.53 -18.81 12.38
CA GLY A 198 -12.65 -18.26 13.74
C GLY A 198 -13.91 -17.40 13.99
N ASN A 199 -14.91 -17.44 13.11
CA ASN A 199 -16.09 -16.57 13.15
C ASN A 199 -15.75 -15.07 13.09
N ILE A 200 -14.66 -14.70 12.42
CA ILE A 200 -14.34 -13.29 12.15
C ILE A 200 -15.54 -12.64 11.43
N PRO A 201 -16.14 -11.58 12.00
CA PRO A 201 -17.28 -10.91 11.38
C PRO A 201 -16.89 -10.25 10.06
N LEU A 202 -17.78 -10.36 9.08
CA LEU A 202 -17.62 -9.75 7.77
C LEU A 202 -18.71 -8.70 7.55
N VAL A 203 -18.33 -7.43 7.60
CA VAL A 203 -19.20 -6.31 7.23
C VAL A 203 -18.97 -5.95 5.77
N VAL A 204 -20.04 -5.82 5.00
CA VAL A 204 -19.96 -5.49 3.57
C VAL A 204 -20.83 -4.30 3.25
N ARG A 205 -20.22 -3.26 2.67
CA ARG A 205 -20.90 -2.13 2.07
C ARG A 205 -20.64 -2.13 0.56
N LEU A 206 -21.70 -2.25 -0.22
CA LEU A 206 -21.70 -2.13 -1.68
C LEU A 206 -22.51 -0.90 -2.06
N GLU A 207 -21.98 -0.09 -2.97
CA GLU A 207 -22.69 1.04 -3.59
C GLU A 207 -22.38 1.14 -5.08
N GLY A 208 -23.28 1.73 -5.87
CA GLY A 208 -23.08 1.97 -7.31
C GLY A 208 -23.67 0.91 -8.24
N THR A 209 -22.99 0.61 -9.34
CA THR A 209 -23.51 -0.24 -10.43
C THR A 209 -23.91 -1.63 -9.94
N ASN A 210 -25.15 -2.06 -10.23
CA ASN A 210 -25.73 -3.35 -9.83
C ASN A 210 -25.74 -3.64 -8.31
N VAL A 211 -25.82 -2.59 -7.49
CA VAL A 211 -25.83 -2.72 -6.03
C VAL A 211 -26.95 -3.63 -5.51
N GLU A 212 -28.17 -3.52 -6.07
CA GLU A 212 -29.31 -4.33 -5.64
C GLU A 212 -29.08 -5.82 -5.89
N GLN A 213 -28.54 -6.17 -7.06
CA GLN A 213 -28.19 -7.56 -7.38
C GLN A 213 -27.06 -8.06 -6.47
N GLY A 214 -26.04 -7.23 -6.21
CA GLY A 214 -24.95 -7.57 -5.29
C GLY A 214 -25.45 -7.84 -3.87
N LYS A 215 -26.30 -6.96 -3.33
CA LYS A 215 -26.91 -7.13 -2.00
C LYS A 215 -27.77 -8.41 -1.94
N ALA A 216 -28.60 -8.66 -2.96
CA ALA A 216 -29.41 -9.87 -3.04
C ALA A 216 -28.55 -11.16 -3.05
N LEU A 217 -27.43 -11.17 -3.78
CA LEU A 217 -26.49 -12.30 -3.79
C LEU A 217 -25.91 -12.57 -2.41
N LEU A 218 -25.51 -11.53 -1.67
CA LEU A 218 -24.97 -11.67 -0.33
C LEU A 218 -26.03 -12.21 0.65
N GLU A 219 -27.25 -11.68 0.60
CA GLU A 219 -28.36 -12.12 1.46
C GLU A 219 -28.76 -13.58 1.21
N GLN A 220 -28.80 -14.01 -0.05
CA GLN A 220 -29.17 -15.38 -0.43
C GLN A 220 -28.05 -16.40 -0.22
N SER A 221 -26.84 -15.95 0.10
CA SER A 221 -25.65 -16.82 0.15
C SER A 221 -25.65 -17.81 1.32
N GLY A 222 -26.43 -17.54 2.37
CA GLY A 222 -26.39 -18.27 3.64
C GLY A 222 -25.15 -17.97 4.50
N LEU A 223 -24.27 -17.07 4.06
CA LEU A 223 -23.10 -16.64 4.81
C LEU A 223 -23.46 -15.60 5.88
N LYS A 224 -22.75 -15.62 7.01
CA LYS A 224 -22.84 -14.62 8.08
C LYS A 224 -22.16 -13.32 7.65
N ILE A 225 -22.87 -12.55 6.83
CA ILE A 225 -22.45 -11.25 6.33
C ILE A 225 -23.35 -10.18 6.95
N ILE A 226 -22.73 -9.10 7.42
CA ILE A 226 -23.43 -7.95 7.99
C ILE A 226 -23.49 -6.88 6.89
N PRO A 227 -24.65 -6.66 6.23
CA PRO A 227 -24.76 -5.63 5.23
C PRO A 227 -24.74 -4.25 5.88
N ALA A 228 -24.09 -3.29 5.23
CA ALA A 228 -24.06 -1.89 5.62
C ALA A 228 -24.54 -0.98 4.49
N SER A 229 -25.28 0.07 4.86
CA SER A 229 -26.00 0.93 3.91
C SER A 229 -25.26 2.23 3.60
N THR A 230 -24.57 2.80 4.58
CA THR A 230 -23.76 4.01 4.40
C THR A 230 -22.33 3.80 4.86
N PHE A 231 -21.47 4.78 4.60
CA PHE A 231 -20.08 4.70 5.02
C PHE A 231 -19.97 4.69 6.56
N GLU A 232 -20.71 5.56 7.23
CA GLU A 232 -20.77 5.64 8.70
C GLU A 232 -21.39 4.39 9.32
N ASP A 233 -22.42 3.83 8.68
CA ASP A 233 -23.07 2.59 9.13
C ASP A 233 -22.09 1.42 9.09
N ALA A 234 -21.31 1.30 8.00
CA ALA A 234 -20.32 0.24 7.85
C ALA A 234 -19.23 0.31 8.94
N ALA A 235 -18.73 1.51 9.22
CA ALA A 235 -17.75 1.76 10.26
C ALA A 235 -18.29 1.39 11.65
N LYS A 236 -19.50 1.85 12.00
CA LYS A 236 -20.12 1.53 13.29
C LYS A 236 -20.36 0.04 13.46
N LYS A 237 -20.88 -0.63 12.42
CA LYS A 237 -21.15 -2.07 12.45
C LYS A 237 -19.88 -2.90 12.63
N VAL A 238 -18.80 -2.57 11.92
CA VAL A 238 -17.56 -3.36 12.03
C VAL A 238 -16.90 -3.20 13.39
N VAL A 239 -16.96 -2.00 13.99
CA VAL A 239 -16.47 -1.76 15.35
C VAL A 239 -17.33 -2.50 16.38
N GLN A 240 -18.65 -2.43 16.26
CA GLN A 240 -19.55 -3.16 17.16
C GLN A 240 -19.37 -4.68 17.07
N ALA A 241 -19.08 -5.19 15.87
CA ALA A 241 -18.85 -6.61 15.65
C ALA A 241 -17.60 -7.17 16.35
N LEU A 242 -16.65 -6.32 16.78
CA LEU A 242 -15.50 -6.76 17.58
C LEU A 242 -15.88 -7.22 19.00
N ILE A 243 -17.03 -6.77 19.52
CA ILE A 243 -17.47 -6.97 20.91
C ILE A 243 -18.45 -8.15 21.02
N ALA A 244 -19.05 -8.56 19.90
CA ALA A 244 -20.08 -9.61 19.82
C ALA A 244 -19.48 -11.01 19.70
#